data_AF-A0A661KT74-F1
#
_entry.id   AF-A0A661KT74-F1
#
_cell.length_a   1.000
_cell.length_b   1.000
_cell.length_c   1.000
_cell.angle_alpha   90.00
_cell.angle_beta   90.00
_cell.angle_gamma   90.00
#
_symmetry.space_group_name_H-M   'P 1'
#
loop_
_entity.id
_entity.type
_entity.pdbx_description
1 polymer ?
#
loop_
_entity_poly.entity_id
_entity_poly.type
_entity_poly.pdbx_seq_one_letter_code
_entity_poly.pdbx_strand_id
1 'polypeptide(L)'
;MEVKQDTKQEHKGNGIGKVLREEREKAGLTQQQVSEALKLRPSIIDAIEREQWDKLPHAVFVKGFIRSYARFLKVNLEEISEAYNDISLTRSGSVEFPLENENSK
;
A
#
# COMPACT_ATOMS: atom_id res chain seq x y z
N MET A 1 24.83 -1.02 -20.31
CA MET A 1 23.99 0.20 -20.22
C MET A 1 23.64 0.36 -18.76
N GLU A 2 24.29 1.33 -18.12
CA GLU A 2 24.24 1.55 -16.68
C GLU A 2 22.97 2.33 -16.35
N VAL A 3 21.98 1.66 -15.74
CA VAL A 3 20.78 2.33 -15.25
C VAL A 3 21.07 2.77 -13.82
N LYS A 4 21.23 4.09 -13.70
CA LYS A 4 21.72 4.82 -12.53
C LYS A 4 20.77 4.61 -11.35
N GLN A 5 21.35 4.13 -10.25
CA GLN A 5 20.72 4.05 -8.93
C GLN A 5 20.87 5.43 -8.28
N ASP A 6 19.80 6.23 -8.28
CA ASP A 6 19.75 7.45 -7.50
C ASP A 6 19.50 7.10 -6.03
N THR A 7 20.57 7.23 -5.25
CA THR A 7 20.62 7.07 -3.80
C THR A 7 19.93 8.24 -3.07
N LYS A 8 18.93 7.93 -2.22
CA LYS A 8 18.62 8.77 -1.06
C LYS A 8 18.09 7.95 0.12
N GLN A 9 18.98 7.81 1.11
CA GLN A 9 18.78 7.59 2.55
C GLN A 9 18.33 6.20 3.04
N GLU A 10 19.28 5.54 3.69
CA GLU A 10 19.13 4.32 4.48
C GLU A 10 18.30 4.59 5.75
N HIS A 11 17.02 4.23 5.73
CA HIS A 11 16.33 3.80 6.95
C HIS A 11 16.55 2.30 7.10
N LYS A 12 17.25 1.90 8.16
CA LYS A 12 17.59 0.51 8.50
C LYS A 12 16.38 -0.21 9.11
N GLY A 13 15.27 -0.17 8.40
CA GLY A 13 14.04 -0.91 8.61
C GLY A 13 13.32 -0.92 7.27
N ASN A 14 13.17 -2.08 6.64
CA ASN A 14 12.61 -2.18 5.29
C ASN A 14 11.24 -1.51 5.26
N GLY A 15 11.14 -0.35 4.59
CA GLY A 15 9.91 0.42 4.51
C GLY A 15 8.75 -0.43 3.98
N ILE A 16 7.55 -0.18 4.51
CA ILE A 16 6.35 -0.95 4.17
C ILE A 16 6.07 -0.96 2.66
N GLY A 17 6.36 0.15 1.97
CA GLY A 17 6.19 0.25 0.52
C GLY A 17 7.10 -0.72 -0.24
N LYS A 18 8.36 -0.85 0.21
CA LYS A 18 9.33 -1.80 -0.35
C LYS A 18 8.88 -3.23 -0.16
N VAL A 19 8.38 -3.58 1.04
CA VAL A 19 7.93 -4.94 1.33
C VAL A 19 6.72 -5.32 0.47
N LEU A 20 5.71 -4.44 0.38
CA LEU A 20 4.54 -4.69 -0.47
C LEU A 20 4.92 -4.86 -1.94
N ARG A 21 5.87 -4.06 -2.43
CA ARG A 21 6.39 -4.18 -3.79
C ARG A 21 7.08 -5.52 -4.01
N GLU A 22 8.00 -5.91 -3.12
CA GLU A 22 8.74 -7.17 -3.22
C GLU A 22 7.79 -8.37 -3.21
N GLU A 23 6.79 -8.37 -2.33
CA GLU A 23 5.79 -9.44 -2.27
C GLU A 23 4.88 -9.48 -3.49
N ARG A 24 4.52 -8.33 -4.06
CA ARG A 24 3.80 -8.26 -5.35
C ARG A 24 4.65 -8.88 -6.47
N GLU A 25 5.92 -8.50 -6.55
CA GLU A 25 6.85 -8.99 -7.58
C GLU A 25 7.09 -10.51 -7.43
N LYS A 26 7.23 -11.02 -6.19
CA LYS A 26 7.31 -12.46 -5.90
C LYS A 26 6.05 -13.22 -6.31
N ALA A 27 4.87 -12.60 -6.17
CA ALA A 27 3.60 -13.15 -6.62
C ALA A 27 3.43 -13.08 -8.15
N GLY A 28 4.37 -12.47 -8.89
CA GLY A 28 4.27 -12.32 -10.34
C GLY A 28 3.18 -11.33 -10.80
N LEU A 29 2.76 -10.43 -9.91
CA LEU A 29 1.65 -9.51 -10.16
C LEU A 29 2.15 -8.14 -10.64
N THR A 30 1.44 -7.57 -11.59
CA THR A 30 1.62 -6.17 -12.01
C THR A 30 0.88 -5.22 -11.08
N GLN A 31 1.31 -3.95 -11.02
CA GLN A 31 0.57 -2.92 -10.28
C GLN A 31 -0.87 -2.77 -10.80
N GLN A 32 -1.11 -2.98 -12.09
CA GLN A 32 -2.42 -2.94 -12.71
C GLN A 32 -3.35 -4.04 -12.17
N GLN A 33 -2.86 -5.28 -12.06
CA GLN A 33 -3.64 -6.39 -11.51
C GLN A 33 -4.00 -6.17 -10.03
N VAL A 34 -3.08 -5.59 -9.25
CA VAL A 34 -3.35 -5.21 -7.86
C VAL A 34 -4.38 -4.08 -7.80
N SER A 35 -4.22 -3.06 -8.64
CA SER A 35 -5.14 -1.94 -8.77
C SER A 35 -6.57 -2.40 -9.05
N GLU A 36 -6.74 -3.33 -9.99
CA GLU A 36 -8.03 -3.92 -10.33
C GLU A 36 -8.62 -4.74 -9.17
N ALA A 37 -7.80 -5.58 -8.53
CA ALA A 37 -8.24 -6.41 -7.41
C ALA A 37 -8.67 -5.59 -6.17
N LEU A 38 -7.96 -4.49 -5.91
CA LEU A 38 -8.23 -3.60 -4.76
C LEU A 38 -9.22 -2.48 -5.09
N LYS A 39 -9.64 -2.35 -6.36
CA LYS A 39 -10.44 -1.21 -6.86
C LYS A 39 -9.80 0.15 -6.56
N LEU A 40 -8.47 0.22 -6.62
CA LEU A 40 -7.68 1.44 -6.43
C LEU A 40 -7.11 1.90 -7.77
N ARG A 41 -6.82 3.19 -7.92
CA ARG A 41 -6.10 3.68 -9.11
C ARG A 41 -4.66 3.15 -9.10
N PRO A 42 -4.04 2.86 -10.26
CA PRO A 42 -2.63 2.44 -10.32
C PRO A 42 -1.67 3.44 -9.66
N SER A 43 -1.98 4.73 -9.73
CA SER A 43 -1.22 5.79 -9.06
C SER A 43 -1.20 5.67 -7.54
N ILE A 44 -2.24 5.07 -6.93
CA ILE A 44 -2.30 4.81 -5.49
C ILE A 44 -1.37 3.64 -5.14
N ILE A 45 -1.35 2.59 -5.96
CA ILE A 45 -0.46 1.44 -5.77
C ILE A 45 1.00 1.89 -5.86
N ASP A 46 1.36 2.66 -6.89
CA ASP A 46 2.72 3.21 -7.04
C ASP A 46 3.09 4.14 -5.88
N ALA A 47 2.19 5.02 -5.44
CA ALA A 47 2.43 5.90 -4.30
C ALA A 47 2.65 5.12 -3.00
N ILE A 48 1.92 4.03 -2.76
CA ILE A 48 2.12 3.17 -1.58
C ILE A 48 3.48 2.45 -1.65
N GLU A 49 3.82 1.86 -2.80
CA GLU A 49 5.11 1.15 -2.99
C GLU A 49 6.32 2.08 -2.85
N ARG A 50 6.16 3.36 -3.20
CA ARG A 50 7.18 4.40 -3.09
C ARG A 50 7.08 5.22 -1.81
N GLU A 51 6.14 4.92 -0.93
CA GLU A 51 5.89 5.66 0.32
C GLU A 51 5.64 7.17 0.11
N GLN A 52 5.04 7.53 -1.02
CA GLN A 52 4.66 8.90 -1.39
C GLN A 52 3.30 9.26 -0.79
N TRP A 53 3.25 9.32 0.54
CA TRP A 53 2.01 9.51 1.29
C TRP A 53 1.32 10.85 0.99
N ASP A 54 2.09 11.87 0.60
CA ASP A 54 1.65 13.19 0.17
C ASP A 54 0.83 13.18 -1.13
N LYS A 55 1.01 12.15 -1.97
CA LYS A 55 0.28 11.99 -3.24
C LYS A 55 -1.03 11.23 -3.11
N LEU A 56 -1.34 10.76 -1.91
CA LEU A 56 -2.57 10.01 -1.65
C LEU A 56 -3.72 11.00 -1.34
N PRO A 57 -4.92 10.77 -1.90
CA PRO A 57 -6.01 11.75 -1.89
C PRO A 57 -6.42 12.16 -0.48
N HIS A 58 -6.33 11.27 0.50
CA HIS A 58 -6.39 11.63 1.92
C HIS A 58 -5.50 10.74 2.78
N ALA A 59 -4.68 11.36 3.63
CA ALA A 59 -3.79 10.70 4.58
C ALA A 59 -4.52 9.68 5.50
N VAL A 60 -5.81 9.92 5.79
CA VAL A 60 -6.63 9.03 6.62
C VAL A 60 -6.86 7.65 6.00
N PHE A 61 -6.85 7.53 4.66
CA PHE A 61 -7.12 6.27 3.96
C PHE A 61 -5.86 5.44 3.69
N VAL A 62 -4.67 6.04 3.83
CA VAL A 62 -3.38 5.39 3.55
C VAL A 62 -3.25 4.08 4.30
N LYS A 63 -3.65 4.08 5.59
CA LYS A 63 -3.62 2.91 6.46
C LYS A 63 -4.53 1.79 5.94
N GLY A 64 -5.72 2.16 5.47
CA GLY A 64 -6.68 1.23 4.89
C GLY A 64 -6.17 0.61 3.59
N PHE A 65 -5.55 1.41 2.72
CA PHE A 65 -4.99 0.91 1.47
C PHE A 65 -3.81 -0.05 1.71
N ILE A 66 -2.89 0.30 2.63
CA ILE A 66 -1.79 -0.58 3.04
C ILE A 66 -2.33 -1.91 3.56
N ARG A 67 -3.35 -1.87 4.44
CA ARG A 67 -3.99 -3.08 5.00
C ARG A 67 -4.62 -3.95 3.93
N SER A 68 -5.43 -3.35 3.05
CA SER A 68 -6.08 -4.08 1.96
C SER A 68 -5.06 -4.71 1.03
N TYR A 69 -3.97 -4.00 0.72
CA TYR A 69 -2.92 -4.51 -0.15
C TYR A 69 -2.15 -5.67 0.50
N ALA A 70 -1.73 -5.53 1.76
CA ALA A 70 -1.04 -6.61 2.44
C ALA A 70 -1.92 -7.86 2.60
N ARG A 71 -3.21 -7.68 2.95
CA ARG A 71 -4.17 -8.79 3.01
C ARG A 71 -4.31 -9.48 1.65
N PHE A 72 -4.35 -8.73 0.57
CA PHE A 72 -4.40 -9.27 -0.79
C PHE A 72 -3.15 -10.11 -1.12
N LEU A 73 -1.97 -9.66 -0.71
CA LEU A 73 -0.71 -10.40 -0.86
C LEU A 73 -0.48 -11.50 0.20
N LYS A 74 -1.37 -11.63 1.19
CA LYS A 74 -1.23 -12.53 2.36
C LYS A 74 0.03 -12.24 3.20
N VAL A 75 0.38 -10.96 3.26
CA VAL A 75 1.54 -10.42 3.95
C VAL A 75 1.10 -9.99 5.36
N ASN A 76 1.76 -10.51 6.41
CA ASN A 76 1.40 -10.14 7.79
C ASN A 76 2.01 -8.79 8.18
N LEU A 77 1.20 -7.74 8.17
CA LEU A 77 1.63 -6.38 8.50
C LEU A 77 2.11 -6.21 9.95
N GLU A 78 1.56 -6.98 10.88
CA GLU A 78 1.95 -6.93 12.30
C GLU A 78 3.38 -7.46 12.50
N GLU A 79 3.85 -8.32 11.59
CA GLU A 79 5.21 -8.85 11.61
C GLU A 79 6.23 -7.95 10.88
N ILE A 80 5.76 -7.02 10.05
CA ILE A 80 6.61 -6.42 9.01
C ILE A 80 7.15 -5.03 9.38
N SER A 81 6.60 -4.31 10.36
CA SER A 81 7.29 -3.11 10.88
C SER A 81 6.66 -2.54 12.15
N GLU A 82 7.49 -2.10 13.10
CA GLU A 82 7.09 -1.17 14.16
C GLU A 82 6.48 0.13 13.60
N ALA A 83 6.89 0.57 12.39
CA ALA A 83 6.34 1.74 11.72
C ALA A 83 4.85 1.60 11.34
N TYR A 84 4.35 0.37 11.16
CA TYR A 84 2.92 0.12 10.98
C TYR A 84 2.16 0.06 12.32
N ASN A 85 2.84 -0.26 13.43
CA ASN A 85 2.24 -0.22 14.76
C ASN A 85 2.00 1.22 15.24
N ASP A 86 2.86 2.18 14.89
CA ASP A 86 2.61 3.62 15.15
C ASP A 86 1.39 4.16 14.36
N ILE A 87 1.02 3.46 13.30
CA ILE A 87 -0.17 3.72 12.49
C ILE A 87 -1.44 3.19 13.20
N SER A 88 -1.35 2.46 14.33
CA SER A 88 -2.48 1.79 14.98
C SER A 88 -3.24 2.66 16.00
N LEU A 89 -4.48 3.03 15.66
CA LEU A 89 -5.59 3.14 16.61
C LEU A 89 -6.88 2.79 15.85
N THR A 90 -7.16 1.49 15.74
CA THR A 90 -8.52 0.88 15.82
C THR A 90 -8.43 -0.62 15.53
N ARG A 91 -8.73 -1.41 16.57
CA ARG A 91 -8.81 -2.88 16.57
C ARG A 91 -9.94 -3.35 15.66
N SER A 92 -9.71 -4.51 15.03
CA SER A 92 -10.68 -5.60 14.81
C SER A 92 -12.16 -5.18 14.68
N GLY A 93 -12.66 -5.09 13.46
CA GLY A 93 -14.09 -4.99 13.19
C GLY A 93 -14.35 -4.71 11.72
N SER A 94 -15.14 -5.58 11.10
CA SER A 94 -15.70 -5.49 9.75
C SER A 94 -16.00 -4.04 9.32
N VAL A 95 -15.31 -3.55 8.29
CA VAL A 95 -15.76 -2.38 7.54
C VAL A 95 -16.07 -2.85 6.12
N GLU A 96 -17.35 -3.15 5.88
CA GLU A 96 -17.89 -3.05 4.54
C GLU A 96 -17.69 -1.61 4.09
N PHE A 97 -16.91 -1.40 3.03
CA PHE A 97 -16.91 -0.15 2.30
C PHE A 97 -17.97 -0.27 1.21
N PRO A 98 -19.10 0.45 1.28
CA PRO A 98 -19.99 0.60 0.14
C PRO A 98 -19.22 1.43 -0.89
N LEU A 99 -18.67 0.76 -1.90
CA LEU A 99 -18.15 1.42 -3.09
C LEU A 99 -19.26 1.44 -4.13
N GLU A 100 -20.25 2.30 -3.91
CA GLU A 100 -21.10 2.79 -4.98
C GLU A 100 -21.37 4.26 -4.72
N ASN A 101 -20.54 5.05 -5.39
CA ASN A 101 -20.65 6.49 -5.46
C ASN A 101 -21.99 6.82 -6.13
N GLU A 102 -22.86 7.49 -5.39
CA GLU A 102 -23.94 8.27 -5.95
C GLU A 102 -23.35 9.36 -6.84
N ASN A 103 -23.13 9.05 -8.12
CA ASN A 103 -22.97 10.10 -9.11
C ASN A 103 -24.37 10.52 -9.56
N SER A 104 -24.91 11.46 -8.79
CA SER A 104 -25.78 12.55 -9.21
C SER A 104 -25.98 12.67 -10.73
N LYS A 105 -27.08 12.10 -11.24
CA LYS A 105 -28.12 12.79 -12.02
C LYS A 105 -29.32 11.90 -12.29
#